data_AF-A0A164LIK8-F1
#
_entry.id   AF-A0A164LIK8-F1
#
_cell.length_a   1.000
_cell.length_b   1.000
_cell.length_c   1.000
_cell.angle_alpha   90.00
_cell.angle_beta   90.00
_cell.angle_gamma   90.00
#
_symmetry.space_group_name_H-M   'P 1'
#
loop_
_entity.id
_entity.type
_entity.pdbx_description
1 polymer ?
#
loop_
_entity_poly.entity_id
_entity_poly.type
_entity_poly.pdbx_seq_one_letter_code
_entity_poly.pdbx_strand_id
1 'polypeptide(L)'
;MKTPPRVYFSFRSPYSWLSFHDLRRDHPELVRRLEWRPFWEPDERFTALLTDAGHEFPYTPMSRAKHFYLLRDVRRLARRRGLANAWPVDDHLYWEPAHLAWFAAADQGLAEDYSDRVYAARWLSGHDICRPEVVQTILDDLGIATTIDELLRSPDIEKRALDALVSVCEEDIFGVPMFLHGREKFWGLDRLPDFLAALPDSAEREPSGIPDLAVPTATAEIGHAGGCG
;
A
#
# COMPACT_ATOMS: atom_id res chain seq x y z
N MET A 1 -15.56 -1.65 19.26
CA MET A 1 -14.23 -2.21 18.95
C MET A 1 -13.35 -1.09 18.42
N LYS A 2 -12.09 -0.99 18.84
CA LYS A 2 -11.14 -0.05 18.21
C LYS A 2 -10.83 -0.59 16.80
N THR A 3 -11.02 0.21 15.76
CA THR A 3 -10.65 -0.14 14.38
C THR A 3 -9.15 -0.45 14.34
N PRO A 4 -8.71 -1.56 13.70
CA PRO A 4 -7.29 -1.84 13.59
C PRO A 4 -6.58 -0.71 12.80
N PRO A 5 -5.30 -0.43 13.09
CA PRO A 5 -4.53 0.46 12.24
C PRO A 5 -4.43 -0.13 10.82
N ARG A 6 -4.50 0.73 9.82
CA ARG A 6 -4.59 0.33 8.41
C ARG A 6 -3.39 0.81 7.62
N VAL A 7 -3.03 0.07 6.59
CA VAL A 7 -2.00 0.44 5.62
C VAL A 7 -2.53 0.28 4.22
N TYR A 8 -2.61 1.39 3.49
CA TYR A 8 -2.80 1.36 2.05
C TYR A 8 -1.46 1.21 1.36
N PHE A 9 -1.36 0.24 0.46
CA PHE A 9 -0.11 -0.12 -0.21
C PHE A 9 -0.35 -0.41 -1.69
N SER A 10 0.70 -0.27 -2.50
CA SER A 10 0.69 -0.73 -3.88
C SER A 10 1.94 -1.52 -4.18
N PHE A 11 1.83 -2.56 -4.99
CA PHE A 11 2.99 -3.28 -5.52
C PHE A 11 3.79 -2.43 -6.52
N ARG A 12 3.14 -1.45 -7.16
CA ARG A 12 3.78 -0.45 -8.05
C ARG A 12 4.62 0.56 -7.28
N SER A 13 4.38 0.78 -5.99
CA SER A 13 5.05 1.82 -5.22
C SER A 13 6.34 1.31 -4.57
N PRO A 14 7.51 1.87 -4.92
CA PRO A 14 8.75 1.51 -4.25
C PRO A 14 8.81 2.00 -2.80
N TYR A 15 8.06 3.05 -2.45
CA TYR A 15 7.97 3.48 -1.05
C TYR A 15 7.08 2.54 -0.21
N SER A 16 6.05 1.93 -0.81
CA SER A 16 5.28 0.87 -0.15
C SER A 16 6.14 -0.37 0.06
N TRP A 17 6.95 -0.76 -0.93
CA TRP A 17 7.95 -1.83 -0.77
C TRP A 17 8.89 -1.58 0.40
N LEU A 18 9.54 -0.41 0.44
CA LEU A 18 10.50 -0.09 1.49
C LEU A 18 9.86 -0.02 2.88
N SER A 19 8.60 0.46 2.95
CA SER A 19 7.85 0.50 4.21
C SER A 19 7.47 -0.90 4.69
N PHE A 20 7.00 -1.75 3.77
CA PHE A 20 6.72 -3.16 4.05
C PHE A 20 7.99 -3.88 4.51
N HIS A 21 9.12 -3.67 3.83
CA HIS A 21 10.41 -4.24 4.20
C HIS A 21 10.83 -3.85 5.63
N ASP A 22 10.78 -2.56 5.97
CA ASP A 22 11.15 -2.10 7.31
C ASP A 22 10.18 -2.64 8.38
N LEU A 23 8.87 -2.59 8.12
CA LEU A 23 7.85 -3.13 9.04
C LEU A 23 8.03 -4.64 9.27
N ARG A 24 8.25 -5.42 8.21
CA ARG A 24 8.45 -6.87 8.32
C ARG A 24 9.74 -7.22 9.05
N ARG A 25 10.81 -6.45 8.84
CA ARG A 25 12.10 -6.64 9.53
C ARG A 25 12.03 -6.29 11.01
N ASP A 26 11.47 -5.12 11.33
CA ASP A 26 11.61 -4.51 12.66
C ASP A 26 10.37 -4.73 13.54
N HIS A 27 9.20 -4.94 12.93
CA HIS A 27 7.89 -5.04 13.61
C HIS A 27 7.00 -6.17 13.06
N PRO A 28 7.47 -7.44 12.99
CA PRO A 28 6.73 -8.54 12.36
C PRO A 28 5.37 -8.82 13.03
N GLU A 29 5.26 -8.67 14.35
CA GLU A 29 3.98 -8.81 15.06
C GLU A 29 2.97 -7.69 14.71
N LEU A 30 3.47 -6.49 14.41
CA LEU A 30 2.62 -5.40 13.97
C LEU A 30 2.10 -5.69 12.57
N VAL A 31 2.94 -6.20 11.65
CA VAL A 31 2.52 -6.55 10.28
C VAL A 31 1.28 -7.46 10.28
N ARG A 32 1.26 -8.48 11.15
CA ARG A 32 0.12 -9.40 11.33
C ARG A 32 -1.15 -8.75 11.87
N ARG A 33 -1.01 -7.64 12.61
CA ARG A 33 -2.13 -6.92 13.24
C ARG A 33 -2.65 -5.77 12.40
N LEU A 34 -1.88 -5.32 11.41
CA LEU A 34 -2.28 -4.26 10.50
C LEU A 34 -3.33 -4.79 9.52
N GLU A 35 -4.33 -3.97 9.25
CA GLU A 35 -5.24 -4.21 8.15
C GLU A 35 -4.63 -3.62 6.88
N TRP A 36 -4.21 -4.49 5.96
CA TRP A 36 -3.60 -4.11 4.69
C TRP A 36 -4.67 -3.94 3.62
N ARG A 37 -4.62 -2.84 2.88
CA ARG A 37 -5.55 -2.53 1.79
C ARG A 37 -4.81 -2.20 0.50
N PRO A 38 -5.06 -2.94 -0.59
CA PRO A 38 -4.42 -2.65 -1.86
C PRO A 38 -4.93 -1.33 -2.45
N PHE A 39 -4.02 -0.61 -3.08
CA PHE A 39 -4.22 0.60 -3.86
C PHE A 39 -3.50 0.39 -5.20
N TRP A 40 -4.20 0.58 -6.31
CA TRP A 40 -3.59 0.53 -7.64
C TRP A 40 -4.38 1.40 -8.60
N GLU A 41 -3.72 1.91 -9.63
CA GLU A 41 -4.41 2.52 -10.76
C GLU A 41 -5.19 1.43 -11.52
N PRO A 42 -6.54 1.46 -11.52
CA PRO A 42 -7.33 0.41 -12.15
C PRO A 42 -7.25 0.46 -13.68
N ASP A 43 -7.40 -0.70 -14.30
CA ASP A 43 -7.65 -0.82 -15.74
C ASP A 43 -9.02 -0.22 -16.13
N GLU A 44 -9.35 -0.25 -17.44
CA GLU A 44 -10.61 0.29 -17.95
C GLU A 44 -11.83 -0.41 -17.32
N ARG A 45 -11.74 -1.71 -17.03
CA ARG A 45 -12.84 -2.49 -16.45
C ARG A 45 -13.12 -2.06 -15.01
N PHE A 46 -12.11 -2.04 -14.15
CA PHE A 46 -12.27 -1.60 -12.77
C PHE A 46 -12.57 -0.10 -12.67
N THR A 47 -12.08 0.71 -13.61
CA THR A 47 -12.48 2.12 -13.74
C THR A 47 -13.98 2.25 -13.98
N ALA A 48 -14.55 1.45 -14.90
CA ALA A 48 -15.99 1.45 -15.15
C ALA A 48 -16.78 0.98 -13.92
N LEU A 49 -16.36 -0.11 -13.27
CA LEU A 49 -17.01 -0.61 -12.04
C LEU A 49 -17.00 0.43 -10.91
N LEU A 50 -15.87 1.13 -10.73
CA LEU A 50 -15.74 2.18 -9.72
C LEU A 50 -16.63 3.38 -10.05
N THR A 51 -16.73 3.74 -11.33
CA THR A 51 -17.62 4.80 -11.83
C THR A 51 -19.09 4.46 -11.60
N ASP A 52 -19.50 3.22 -11.89
CA ASP A 52 -20.86 2.72 -11.63
C ASP A 52 -21.19 2.72 -10.13
N ALA A 53 -20.18 2.52 -9.28
CA ALA A 53 -20.30 2.67 -7.83
C ALA A 53 -20.34 4.14 -7.36
N GLY A 54 -20.21 5.12 -8.26
CA GLY A 54 -20.28 6.55 -7.95
C GLY A 54 -18.96 7.16 -7.49
N HIS A 55 -17.82 6.52 -7.76
CA HIS A 55 -16.49 6.96 -7.34
C HIS A 55 -15.56 7.17 -8.54
N GLU A 56 -14.56 8.04 -8.35
CA GLU A 56 -13.47 8.26 -9.30
C GLU A 56 -12.14 8.02 -8.58
N PHE A 57 -11.25 7.24 -9.20
CA PHE A 57 -9.98 6.90 -8.58
C PHE A 57 -9.08 8.15 -8.50
N PRO A 58 -8.47 8.48 -7.34
CA PRO A 58 -7.70 9.71 -7.15
C PRO A 58 -6.29 9.59 -7.78
N TYR A 59 -6.22 9.56 -9.11
CA TYR A 59 -4.96 9.48 -9.85
C TYR A 59 -4.48 10.84 -10.33
N THR A 60 -3.22 11.15 -10.06
CA THR A 60 -2.53 12.29 -10.67
C THR A 60 -1.24 11.81 -11.35
N PRO A 61 -1.13 11.93 -12.68
CA PRO A 61 0.09 11.60 -13.40
C PRO A 61 1.30 12.37 -12.86
N MET A 62 2.38 11.65 -12.57
CA MET A 62 3.62 12.24 -12.10
C MET A 62 4.39 12.90 -13.24
N SER A 63 4.95 14.09 -13.03
CA SER A 63 5.85 14.70 -14.00
C SER A 63 7.12 13.86 -14.20
N ARG A 64 7.68 13.90 -15.41
CA ARG A 64 8.94 13.22 -15.74
C ARG A 64 10.09 13.60 -14.79
N ALA A 65 10.17 14.87 -14.41
CA ALA A 65 11.20 15.35 -13.48
C ALA A 65 11.05 14.74 -12.08
N LYS A 66 9.82 14.73 -11.54
CA LYS A 66 9.51 14.11 -10.23
C LYS A 66 9.79 12.61 -10.27
N HIS A 67 9.44 11.93 -11.36
CA HIS A 67 9.71 10.51 -11.54
C HIS A 67 11.22 10.18 -11.50
N PHE A 68 12.07 10.92 -12.23
CA PHE A 68 13.52 10.69 -12.18
C PHE A 68 14.14 10.97 -10.82
N TYR A 69 13.65 11.97 -10.10
CA TYR A 69 14.09 12.23 -8.73
C TYR A 69 13.77 11.03 -7.83
N LEU A 70 12.53 10.54 -7.89
CA LEU A 70 12.05 9.41 -7.10
C LEU A 70 12.92 8.17 -7.31
N LEU A 71 13.24 7.82 -8.57
CA LEU A 71 14.11 6.67 -8.86
C LEU A 71 15.48 6.81 -8.17
N ARG A 72 16.10 8.01 -8.22
CA ARG A 72 17.38 8.26 -7.54
C ARG A 72 17.24 8.17 -6.02
N ASP A 73 16.12 8.64 -5.48
CA ASP A 73 15.86 8.63 -4.05
C ASP A 73 15.65 7.23 -3.49
N VAL A 74 14.79 6.45 -4.13
CA VAL A 74 14.56 5.04 -3.80
C VAL A 74 15.86 4.25 -3.89
N ARG A 75 16.73 4.50 -4.87
CA ARG A 75 18.07 3.86 -4.92
C ARG A 75 18.91 4.19 -3.67
N ARG A 76 18.92 5.44 -3.20
CA ARG A 76 19.64 5.82 -1.97
C ARG A 76 19.04 5.11 -0.74
N LEU A 77 17.71 5.06 -0.66
CA LEU A 77 16.98 4.42 0.42
C LEU A 77 17.20 2.90 0.45
N ALA A 78 17.14 2.22 -0.70
CA ALA A 78 17.43 0.80 -0.83
C ALA A 78 18.87 0.49 -0.41
N ARG A 79 19.85 1.28 -0.89
CA ARG A 79 21.27 1.12 -0.51
C ARG A 79 21.49 1.25 1.00
N ARG A 80 20.80 2.18 1.67
CA ARG A 80 20.87 2.32 3.15
C ARG A 80 20.36 1.09 3.90
N ARG A 81 19.51 0.27 3.27
CA ARG A 81 18.98 -0.99 3.80
C ARG A 81 19.77 -2.22 3.34
N GLY A 82 20.88 -2.03 2.63
CA GLY A 82 21.66 -3.15 2.06
C GLY A 82 20.96 -3.85 0.88
N LEU A 83 19.94 -3.24 0.29
CA LEU A 83 19.17 -3.82 -0.81
C LEU A 83 19.77 -3.40 -2.16
N ALA A 84 19.98 -4.37 -3.05
CA ALA A 84 20.29 -4.12 -4.46
C ALA A 84 18.97 -3.94 -5.21
N ASN A 85 18.80 -2.82 -5.91
CA ASN A 85 17.55 -2.54 -6.62
C ASN A 85 17.71 -2.74 -8.14
N ALA A 86 16.78 -3.47 -8.74
CA ALA A 86 16.58 -3.57 -10.18
C ALA A 86 15.33 -2.78 -10.56
N TRP A 87 15.40 -2.00 -11.64
CA TRP A 87 14.25 -1.25 -12.11
C TRP A 87 13.46 -2.09 -13.10
N PRO A 88 12.17 -2.35 -12.84
CA PRO A 88 11.32 -3.04 -13.81
C PRO A 88 11.14 -2.16 -15.04
N VAL A 89 10.98 -2.80 -16.19
CA VAL A 89 10.48 -2.17 -17.40
C VAL A 89 9.08 -2.72 -17.61
N ASP A 90 8.09 -1.89 -17.31
CA ASP A 90 6.68 -2.26 -17.47
C ASP A 90 6.25 -1.84 -18.88
N ASP A 91 5.99 -2.79 -19.76
CA ASP A 91 5.57 -2.53 -21.15
C ASP A 91 4.09 -2.14 -21.23
N HIS A 92 3.27 -2.68 -20.32
CA HIS A 92 1.84 -2.44 -20.21
C HIS A 92 1.43 -2.25 -18.74
N LEU A 93 0.68 -1.20 -18.45
CA LEU A 93 0.22 -0.89 -17.09
C LEU A 93 -1.05 -1.69 -16.79
N TYR A 94 -0.91 -2.89 -16.25
CA TYR A 94 -2.00 -3.77 -15.85
C TYR A 94 -1.73 -4.32 -14.44
N TRP A 95 -2.16 -3.60 -13.41
CA TRP A 95 -1.74 -3.86 -12.02
C TRP A 95 -2.60 -4.93 -11.34
N GLU A 96 -3.74 -5.26 -11.92
CA GLU A 96 -4.73 -6.19 -11.41
C GLU A 96 -4.14 -7.54 -11.05
N PRO A 97 -3.32 -8.22 -11.89
CA PRO A 97 -2.83 -9.55 -11.57
C PRO A 97 -2.14 -9.60 -10.20
N ALA A 98 -1.23 -8.65 -9.94
CA ALA A 98 -0.49 -8.60 -8.70
C ALA A 98 -1.36 -8.29 -7.48
N HIS A 99 -2.35 -7.39 -7.61
CA HIS A 99 -3.19 -6.97 -6.49
C HIS A 99 -4.36 -7.93 -6.23
N LEU A 100 -4.94 -8.54 -7.25
CA LEU A 100 -6.05 -9.49 -7.11
C LEU A 100 -5.56 -10.80 -6.48
N ALA A 101 -4.38 -11.29 -6.89
CA ALA A 101 -3.79 -12.49 -6.31
C ALA A 101 -3.39 -12.33 -4.82
N TRP A 102 -3.21 -11.09 -4.34
CA TRP A 102 -2.99 -10.83 -2.93
C TRP A 102 -4.17 -11.28 -2.07
N PHE A 103 -5.42 -11.13 -2.54
CA PHE A 103 -6.60 -11.59 -1.80
C PHE A 103 -6.61 -13.10 -1.61
N ALA A 104 -6.26 -13.87 -2.65
CA ALA A 104 -6.16 -15.33 -2.56
C ALA A 104 -5.04 -15.77 -1.62
N ALA A 105 -3.89 -15.09 -1.65
CA ALA A 105 -2.83 -15.33 -0.68
C ALA A 105 -3.28 -14.98 0.75
N ALA A 106 -4.02 -13.89 0.94
CA ALA A 106 -4.54 -13.48 2.24
C ALA A 106 -5.53 -14.48 2.83
N ASP A 107 -6.39 -15.08 2.00
CA ASP A 107 -7.34 -16.12 2.43
C ASP A 107 -6.63 -17.38 2.97
N GLN A 108 -5.38 -17.61 2.55
CA GLN A 108 -4.53 -18.71 3.01
C GLN A 108 -3.54 -18.30 4.11
N GLY A 109 -3.61 -17.05 4.61
CA GLY A 109 -2.66 -16.53 5.60
C GLY A 109 -1.25 -16.27 5.04
N LEU A 110 -1.11 -16.21 3.72
CA LEU A 110 0.16 -16.03 2.99
C LEU A 110 0.33 -14.60 2.44
N ALA A 111 -0.49 -13.63 2.87
CA ALA A 111 -0.45 -12.25 2.37
C ALA A 111 0.94 -11.62 2.50
N GLU A 112 1.62 -11.84 3.62
CA GLU A 112 2.96 -11.28 3.87
C GLU A 112 4.00 -11.89 2.92
N ASP A 113 3.99 -13.22 2.77
CA ASP A 113 4.96 -13.93 1.93
C ASP A 113 4.72 -13.65 0.44
N TYR A 114 3.47 -13.57 0.03
CA TYR A 114 3.10 -13.11 -1.31
C TYR A 114 3.59 -11.69 -1.57
N SER A 115 3.37 -10.76 -0.62
CA SER A 115 3.81 -9.37 -0.78
C SER A 115 5.33 -9.26 -0.89
N ASP A 116 6.07 -10.03 -0.07
CA ASP A 116 7.53 -10.09 -0.14
C ASP A 116 8.02 -10.60 -1.50
N ARG A 117 7.42 -11.68 -2.02
CA ARG A 117 7.75 -12.26 -3.33
C ARG A 117 7.45 -11.32 -4.49
N VAL A 118 6.30 -10.64 -4.49
CA VAL A 118 5.93 -9.66 -5.53
C VAL A 118 6.87 -8.46 -5.50
N TYR A 119 7.16 -7.92 -4.31
CA TYR A 119 8.11 -6.82 -4.18
C TYR A 119 9.53 -7.22 -4.57
N ALA A 120 9.99 -8.42 -4.23
CA ALA A 120 11.28 -8.94 -4.66
C ALA A 120 11.35 -9.09 -6.18
N ALA A 121 10.33 -9.72 -6.80
CA ALA A 121 10.25 -9.87 -8.24
C ALA A 121 10.36 -8.51 -8.94
N ARG A 122 9.62 -7.51 -8.48
CA ARG A 122 9.61 -6.18 -9.09
C ARG A 122 10.88 -5.37 -8.83
N TRP A 123 11.27 -5.21 -7.56
CA TRP A 123 12.26 -4.22 -7.14
C TRP A 123 13.66 -4.76 -6.93
N LEU A 124 13.80 -6.07 -6.76
CA LEU A 124 15.11 -6.74 -6.62
C LEU A 124 15.50 -7.43 -7.93
N SER A 125 14.55 -8.06 -8.62
CA SER A 125 14.79 -8.81 -9.87
C SER A 125 14.42 -8.05 -11.15
N GLY A 126 13.63 -6.96 -11.06
CA GLY A 126 13.23 -6.16 -12.22
C GLY A 126 12.20 -6.84 -13.12
N HIS A 127 11.47 -7.83 -12.61
CA HIS A 127 10.39 -8.49 -13.34
C HIS A 127 9.15 -7.58 -13.44
N ASP A 128 8.47 -7.67 -14.57
CA ASP A 128 7.20 -7.00 -14.80
C ASP A 128 6.06 -7.79 -14.13
N ILE A 129 5.52 -7.24 -13.04
CA ILE A 129 4.42 -7.85 -12.28
C ILE A 129 3.04 -7.55 -12.88
N CYS A 130 2.97 -6.78 -13.97
CA CYS A 130 1.76 -6.64 -14.77
C CYS A 130 1.50 -7.87 -15.64
N ARG A 131 2.51 -8.73 -15.81
CA ARG A 131 2.40 -9.98 -16.56
C ARG A 131 1.77 -11.07 -15.70
N PRO A 132 0.61 -11.64 -16.09
CA PRO A 132 -0.02 -12.72 -15.34
C PRO A 132 0.91 -13.91 -15.10
N GLU A 133 1.81 -14.24 -16.03
CA GLU A 133 2.77 -15.35 -15.88
C GLU A 133 3.76 -15.15 -14.73
N VAL A 134 4.18 -13.91 -14.47
CA VAL A 134 5.08 -13.58 -13.35
C VAL A 134 4.35 -13.80 -12.02
N VAL A 135 3.07 -13.38 -11.96
CA VAL A 135 2.23 -13.60 -10.77
C VAL A 135 1.90 -15.07 -10.58
N GLN A 136 1.61 -15.81 -11.66
CA GLN A 136 1.39 -17.26 -11.60
C GLN A 136 2.59 -17.99 -11.00
N THR A 137 3.81 -17.64 -11.42
CA THR A 137 5.04 -18.22 -10.85
C THR A 137 5.13 -18.00 -9.33
N ILE A 138 4.72 -16.82 -8.85
CA ILE A 138 4.70 -16.50 -7.42
C ILE A 138 3.64 -17.32 -6.67
N LEU A 139 2.45 -17.49 -7.26
CA LEU A 139 1.39 -18.33 -6.68
C LEU A 139 1.86 -19.79 -6.56
N ASP A 140 2.48 -20.32 -7.61
CA ASP A 140 3.01 -21.69 -7.66
C ASP A 140 4.11 -21.89 -6.59
N ASP A 141 5.04 -20.95 -6.47
CA ASP A 141 6.13 -20.97 -5.48
C ASP A 141 5.62 -20.98 -4.03
N LEU A 142 4.44 -20.40 -3.79
CA LEU A 142 3.78 -20.35 -2.48
C LEU A 142 2.82 -21.52 -2.26
N GLY A 143 2.65 -22.41 -3.25
CA GLY A 143 1.72 -23.53 -3.18
C GLY A 143 0.24 -23.13 -3.23
N ILE A 144 -0.07 -21.94 -3.73
CA ILE A 144 -1.45 -21.48 -3.90
C ILE A 144 -2.02 -22.13 -5.17
N ALA A 145 -2.96 -23.05 -5.02
CA ALA A 145 -3.46 -23.89 -6.10
C ALA A 145 -4.29 -23.15 -7.18
N THR A 146 -4.80 -21.95 -6.89
CA THR A 146 -5.62 -21.18 -7.83
C THR A 146 -4.75 -20.53 -8.91
N THR A 147 -5.22 -20.55 -10.14
CA THR A 147 -4.53 -19.89 -11.26
C THR A 147 -4.82 -18.39 -11.30
N ILE A 148 -3.89 -17.59 -11.81
CA ILE A 148 -4.11 -16.15 -12.02
C ILE A 148 -5.33 -15.88 -12.92
N ASP A 149 -5.54 -16.75 -13.90
CA ASP A 149 -6.65 -16.72 -14.84
C ASP A 149 -8.02 -16.95 -14.18
N GLU A 150 -8.09 -17.81 -13.16
CA GLU A 150 -9.29 -18.01 -12.34
C GLU A 150 -9.55 -16.80 -11.45
N LEU A 151 -8.50 -16.22 -10.86
CA LEU A 151 -8.61 -15.05 -9.99
C LEU A 151 -9.11 -13.82 -10.75
N LEU A 152 -8.59 -13.57 -11.95
CA LEU A 152 -9.01 -12.46 -12.81
C LEU A 152 -10.49 -12.57 -13.27
N ARG A 153 -11.05 -13.78 -13.31
CA ARG A 153 -12.45 -14.06 -13.68
C ARG A 153 -13.37 -14.28 -12.49
N SER A 154 -12.85 -14.27 -11.26
CA SER A 154 -13.62 -14.58 -10.05
C SER A 154 -14.51 -13.40 -9.64
N PRO A 155 -15.84 -13.57 -9.56
CA PRO A 155 -16.74 -12.52 -9.10
C PRO A 155 -16.50 -12.11 -7.64
N ASP A 156 -16.06 -13.04 -6.78
CA ASP A 156 -15.75 -12.74 -5.39
C ASP A 156 -14.51 -11.84 -5.27
N ILE A 157 -13.46 -12.17 -6.01
CA ILE A 157 -12.23 -11.36 -6.06
C ILE A 157 -12.52 -10.00 -6.69
N GLU A 158 -13.32 -9.94 -7.76
CA GLU A 158 -13.74 -8.68 -8.38
C GLU A 158 -14.46 -7.79 -7.38
N LYS A 159 -15.42 -8.35 -6.62
CA LYS A 159 -16.14 -7.60 -5.59
C LYS A 159 -15.18 -7.05 -4.53
N ARG A 160 -14.27 -7.87 -4.01
CA ARG A 160 -13.30 -7.46 -2.98
C ARG A 160 -12.32 -6.40 -3.50
N ALA A 161 -11.89 -6.54 -4.75
CA ALA A 161 -11.05 -5.56 -5.41
C ALA A 161 -11.79 -4.22 -5.58
N LEU A 162 -13.05 -4.25 -6.01
CA LEU A 162 -13.89 -3.05 -6.10
C LEU A 162 -14.09 -2.41 -4.71
N ASP A 163 -14.41 -3.19 -3.68
CA ASP A 163 -14.56 -2.69 -2.30
C ASP A 163 -13.26 -2.02 -1.81
N ALA A 164 -12.09 -2.56 -2.16
CA ALA A 164 -10.80 -1.96 -1.83
C ALA A 164 -10.60 -0.60 -2.52
N LEU A 165 -10.90 -0.50 -3.82
CA LEU A 165 -10.82 0.77 -4.57
C LEU A 165 -11.85 1.80 -4.10
N VAL A 166 -13.07 1.38 -3.78
CA VAL A 166 -14.08 2.26 -3.16
C VAL A 166 -13.54 2.82 -1.85
N SER A 167 -12.91 1.99 -1.02
CA SER A 167 -12.32 2.45 0.24
C SER A 167 -11.14 3.42 0.05
N VAL A 168 -10.44 3.38 -1.07
CA VAL A 168 -9.42 4.38 -1.42
C VAL A 168 -10.09 5.74 -1.62
N CYS A 169 -11.23 5.77 -2.32
CA CYS A 169 -12.00 6.99 -2.58
C CYS A 169 -12.69 7.52 -1.32
N GLU A 170 -13.42 6.68 -0.58
CA GLU A 170 -14.17 7.07 0.62
C GLU A 170 -13.29 7.55 1.78
N GLU A 171 -12.04 7.09 1.81
CA GLU A 171 -11.09 7.45 2.85
C GLU A 171 -10.06 8.48 2.35
N ASP A 172 -10.31 9.17 1.24
CA ASP A 172 -9.46 10.19 0.63
C ASP A 172 -7.97 9.78 0.57
N ILE A 173 -7.70 8.57 0.09
CA ILE A 173 -6.35 8.04 -0.06
C ILE A 173 -5.81 8.48 -1.42
N PHE A 174 -4.93 9.47 -1.42
CA PHE A 174 -4.39 10.07 -2.65
C PHE A 174 -2.99 9.54 -3.03
N GLY A 175 -2.45 8.59 -2.26
CA GLY A 175 -1.14 8.03 -2.53
C GLY A 175 -0.72 7.00 -1.49
N VAL A 176 0.37 6.29 -1.78
CA VAL A 176 0.84 5.17 -0.96
C VAL A 176 2.36 5.17 -0.77
N PRO A 177 2.87 4.64 0.36
CA PRO A 177 2.11 4.04 1.45
C PRO A 177 1.38 5.11 2.27
N MET A 178 0.18 4.78 2.74
CA MET A 178 -0.58 5.61 3.66
C MET A 178 -0.92 4.77 4.88
N PHE A 179 -0.49 5.21 6.06
CA PHE A 179 -0.78 4.55 7.33
C PHE A 179 -1.89 5.31 8.05
N LEU A 180 -2.84 4.58 8.62
CA LEU A 180 -3.99 5.14 9.33
C LEU A 180 -4.05 4.60 10.75
N HIS A 181 -4.23 5.50 11.72
CA HIS A 181 -4.61 5.16 13.09
C HIS A 181 -5.84 5.99 13.49
N GLY A 182 -7.00 5.34 13.58
CA GLY A 182 -8.27 6.05 13.78
C GLY A 182 -8.54 7.01 12.62
N ARG A 183 -8.55 8.32 12.90
CA ARG A 183 -8.78 9.38 11.89
C ARG A 183 -7.48 9.99 11.36
N GLU A 184 -6.34 9.69 11.97
CA GLU A 184 -5.04 10.23 11.58
C GLU A 184 -4.48 9.48 10.38
N LYS A 185 -3.85 10.22 9.46
CA LYS A 185 -3.24 9.72 8.22
C LYS A 185 -1.78 10.14 8.16
N PHE A 186 -0.91 9.18 7.85
CA PHE A 186 0.52 9.34 7.72
C PHE A 186 0.92 8.92 6.31
N TRP A 187 1.22 9.89 5.45
CA TRP A 187 1.54 9.62 4.05
C TRP A 187 3.05 9.57 3.81
N GLY A 188 3.51 8.47 3.20
CA GLY A 188 4.90 8.31 2.77
C GLY A 188 5.77 7.53 3.76
N LEU A 189 6.83 6.93 3.24
CA LEU A 189 7.81 6.17 4.02
C LEU A 189 8.45 7.01 5.14
N ASP A 190 8.62 8.31 4.91
CA ASP A 190 9.18 9.26 5.86
C ASP A 190 8.25 9.55 7.06
N ARG A 191 6.97 9.19 6.97
CA ARG A 191 5.99 9.26 8.06
C ARG A 191 5.77 7.93 8.78
N LEU A 192 6.45 6.85 8.37
CA LEU A 192 6.41 5.57 9.08
C LEU A 192 6.81 5.70 10.57
N PRO A 193 7.88 6.45 10.95
CA PRO A 193 8.22 6.63 12.36
C PRO A 193 7.11 7.33 13.17
N ASP A 194 6.46 8.33 12.58
CA ASP A 194 5.37 9.07 13.23
C ASP A 194 4.14 8.17 13.43
N PHE A 195 3.81 7.36 12.42
CA PHE A 195 2.76 6.35 12.52
C PHE A 195 3.05 5.35 13.65
N LEU A 196 4.28 4.82 13.73
CA LEU A 196 4.69 3.88 14.77
C LEU A 196 4.61 4.50 16.17
N ALA A 197 4.98 5.78 16.31
CA ALA A 197 4.90 6.51 17.57
C ALA A 197 3.45 6.81 18.00
N ALA A 198 2.52 6.94 17.05
CA ALA A 198 1.10 7.14 17.32
C ALA A 198 0.36 5.86 17.74
N LEU A 199 0.93 4.67 17.48
CA LEU A 199 0.35 3.41 17.93
C LEU A 199 0.49 3.30 19.45
N PRO A 200 -0.56 2.82 20.15
CA PRO A 200 -0.46 2.58 21.58
C PRO A 200 0.66 1.58 21.85
N ASP A 201 1.52 1.89 22.81
CA ASP A 201 2.46 0.92 23.36
C ASP A 201 1.66 -0.31 23.78
N SER A 202 2.14 -1.49 23.40
CA SER A 202 1.53 -2.76 23.83
C SER A 202 1.56 -2.95 25.37
N ALA A 203 2.25 -2.06 26.09
CA ALA A 203 2.07 -1.83 27.51
C ALA A 203 1.24 -0.54 27.70
N GLU A 204 0.03 -0.68 28.24
CA GLU A 204 -0.84 0.44 28.61
C GLU A 204 -0.05 1.56 29.30
N ARG A 205 0.10 2.70 28.63
CA ARG A 205 0.48 3.94 29.28
C ARG A 205 -0.79 4.73 29.52
N GLU A 206 -1.29 4.66 30.76
CA GLU A 206 -2.24 5.66 31.23
C GLU A 206 -1.62 7.05 31.02
N PRO A 207 -2.42 8.06 30.63
CA PRO A 207 -1.89 9.39 30.36
C PRO A 207 -1.37 10.01 31.66
N SER A 208 -0.04 10.02 31.80
CA SER A 208 0.65 10.83 32.80
C SER A 208 0.48 12.30 32.42
N GLY A 209 -0.16 13.08 33.30
CA GLY A 209 -0.47 14.48 33.09
C GLY A 209 0.73 15.32 32.65
N ILE A 210 0.57 15.97 31.50
CA ILE A 210 1.47 17.05 31.04
C ILE A 210 0.91 18.36 31.61
N PRO A 211 1.73 19.27 32.18
CA PRO A 211 1.28 20.57 32.65
C PRO A 211 0.79 21.44 31.49
N ASP A 212 -0.26 22.20 31.78
CA ASP A 212 -1.00 23.10 30.90
C ASP A 212 -0.08 24.11 30.18
N LEU A 213 0.21 23.83 28.91
CA LEU A 213 0.66 24.83 27.94
C LEU A 213 -0.58 25.20 27.13
N ALA A 214 -0.99 26.46 27.27
CA ALA A 214 -2.21 27.03 26.71
C ALA A 214 -2.58 26.47 25.33
N VAL A 215 -3.69 25.73 25.30
CA VAL A 215 -4.33 25.21 24.09
C VAL A 215 -4.90 26.41 23.32
N PRO A 216 -4.47 26.69 22.08
CA PRO A 216 -5.24 27.57 21.21
C PRO A 216 -6.58 26.89 20.95
N THR A 217 -7.67 27.61 21.20
CA THR A 217 -9.04 27.17 20.94
C THR A 217 -9.15 26.55 19.55
N ALA A 218 -9.48 25.25 19.51
CA ALA A 218 -9.75 24.41 18.35
C ALA A 218 -9.68 25.13 16.99
N THR A 219 -8.50 25.14 16.37
CA THR A 219 -8.42 25.32 14.92
C THR A 219 -8.80 23.99 14.30
N ALA A 220 -9.95 23.92 13.64
CA ALA A 220 -10.23 22.81 12.76
C ALA A 220 -9.15 22.83 11.66
N GLU A 221 -8.21 21.87 11.67
CA GLU A 221 -7.30 21.61 10.56
C GLU A 221 -8.10 21.01 9.39
N ILE A 222 -9.02 21.81 8.85
CA ILE A 222 -9.61 21.57 7.55
C ILE A 222 -8.69 22.29 6.59
N GLY A 223 -7.68 21.57 6.09
CA GLY A 223 -6.78 22.10 5.08
C GLY A 223 -7.58 22.75 3.95
N HIS A 224 -7.31 24.03 3.67
CA HIS A 224 -7.77 24.65 2.43
C HIS A 224 -7.14 23.90 1.25
N ALA A 225 -7.84 23.84 0.12
CA ALA A 225 -7.32 23.35 -1.15
C ALA A 225 -6.28 24.33 -1.75
N GLY A 226 -5.28 24.71 -0.96
CA GLY A 226 -4.10 25.46 -1.38
C GLY A 226 -2.96 24.48 -1.57
N GLY A 227 -2.58 24.24 -2.82
CA GLY A 227 -1.46 23.37 -3.15
C GLY A 227 -0.17 23.82 -2.48
N CYS A 228 0.46 22.94 -1.71
CA CYS A 228 1.88 23.01 -1.43
C CYS A 228 2.59 22.26 -2.56
N GLY A 229 3.32 23.02 -3.39
CA GLY A 229 4.13 22.49 -4.50
C GLY A 229 5.35 21.69 -4.03
#